data_AF-A0A496V7P8-F1
#
_entry.id   AF-A0A496V7P8-F1
#
_cell.length_a   1.000
_cell.length_b   1.000
_cell.length_c   1.000
_cell.angle_alpha   90.00
_cell.angle_beta   90.00
_cell.angle_gamma   90.00
#
_symmetry.space_group_name_H-M   'P 1'
#
loop_
_entity.id
_entity.type
_entity.pdbx_description
1 polymer ?
#
loop_
_entity_poly.entity_id
_entity_poly.type
_entity_poly.pdbx_seq_one_letter_code
_entity_poly.pdbx_strand_id
1 'polypeptide(L)'
;MFLASLSKIGRHFTGRCSKKSFKAARNMFKQQVTNSNIVTLKAEGTVNKKCQELGLPEKITVRFVKVRLSTGEIEVLVTSLLDEKKYLALVFKELYNLRWGVECFFCVIKERVKIDNFTGKTVISVKQDFFATMFITGLESLLTKAADSQLVPEIQPE
;
A
#
# COMPACT_ATOMS: atom_id res chain seq x y z
N MET A 1 -12.37 0.82 -11.39
CA MET A 1 -12.44 2.28 -11.22
C MET A 1 -11.15 2.85 -10.63
N PHE A 2 -10.79 2.55 -9.37
CA PHE A 2 -9.59 3.12 -8.72
C PHE A 2 -8.28 2.96 -9.51
N LEU A 3 -7.98 1.75 -10.01
CA LEU A 3 -6.77 1.54 -10.82
C LEU A 3 -6.81 2.30 -12.15
N ALA A 4 -8.00 2.48 -12.73
CA ALA A 4 -8.18 3.22 -13.98
C ALA A 4 -8.01 4.73 -13.78
N SER A 5 -8.44 5.28 -12.65
CA SER A 5 -8.18 6.69 -12.31
C SER A 5 -6.70 6.96 -12.07
N LEU A 6 -5.98 6.06 -11.40
CA LEU A 6 -4.52 6.19 -11.22
C LEU A 6 -3.78 6.11 -12.56
N SER A 7 -4.21 5.21 -13.45
CA SER A 7 -3.68 5.11 -14.82
C SER A 7 -3.88 6.40 -15.61
N LYS A 8 -5.09 6.99 -15.55
CA LYS A 8 -5.41 8.26 -16.22
C LYS A 8 -4.52 9.42 -15.74
N ILE A 9 -4.21 9.46 -14.44
CA ILE A 9 -3.37 10.51 -13.84
C ILE A 9 -1.86 10.22 -14.07
N GLY A 10 -1.50 9.07 -14.63
CA GLY A 10 -0.11 8.68 -14.86
C GLY A 10 0.65 8.35 -13.57
N ARG A 11 -0.04 7.96 -12.49
CA ARG A 11 0.61 7.60 -11.23
C ARG A 11 0.91 6.11 -11.15
N HIS A 12 2.16 5.78 -10.83
CA HIS A 12 2.53 4.40 -10.51
C HIS A 12 1.88 3.95 -9.21
N PHE A 13 1.51 2.67 -9.14
CA PHE A 13 0.85 2.12 -7.97
C PHE A 13 1.31 0.69 -7.70
N THR A 14 1.15 0.30 -6.44
CA THR A 14 1.19 -1.09 -5.97
C THR A 14 0.08 -1.28 -4.94
N GLY A 15 -0.53 -2.46 -4.89
CA GLY A 15 -1.58 -2.73 -3.91
C GLY A 15 -1.86 -4.22 -3.75
N ARG A 16 -2.31 -4.63 -2.57
CA ARG A 16 -2.70 -6.02 -2.33
C ARG A 16 -4.00 -6.36 -3.03
N CYS A 17 -4.03 -7.52 -3.68
CA CYS A 17 -5.25 -8.11 -4.22
C CYS A 17 -5.78 -9.20 -3.29
N SER A 18 -7.09 -9.16 -3.00
CA SER A 18 -7.73 -10.27 -2.31
C SER A 18 -7.85 -11.48 -3.25
N LYS A 19 -8.02 -12.68 -2.66
CA LYS A 19 -8.30 -13.93 -3.40
C LYS A 19 -9.57 -13.85 -4.28
N LYS A 20 -10.45 -12.89 -4.02
CA LYS A 20 -11.72 -12.69 -4.74
C LYS A 20 -11.63 -11.63 -5.84
N SER A 21 -10.63 -10.75 -5.83
CA SER A 21 -10.61 -9.51 -6.62
C SER A 21 -10.55 -9.73 -8.13
N PHE A 22 -9.51 -10.39 -8.64
CA PHE A 22 -9.30 -10.57 -10.08
C PHE A 22 -9.08 -12.03 -10.43
N LYS A 23 -9.52 -12.45 -11.62
CA LYS A 23 -9.27 -13.82 -12.12
C LYS A 23 -7.77 -14.13 -12.16
N ALA A 24 -6.97 -13.18 -12.64
CA ALA A 24 -5.52 -13.29 -12.68
C ALA A 24 -4.90 -13.49 -11.28
N ALA A 25 -5.26 -12.64 -10.32
CA ALA A 25 -4.81 -12.77 -8.93
C ALA A 25 -5.24 -14.11 -8.31
N ARG A 26 -6.49 -14.53 -8.52
CA ARG A 26 -7.02 -15.81 -8.02
C ARG A 26 -6.26 -17.01 -8.58
N ASN A 27 -5.91 -16.97 -9.87
CA ASN A 27 -5.10 -18.02 -10.49
C ASN A 27 -3.69 -18.07 -9.88
N MET A 28 -3.09 -16.91 -9.60
CA MET A 28 -1.78 -16.85 -8.94
C MET A 28 -1.82 -17.42 -7.52
N PHE A 29 -2.89 -17.25 -6.76
CA PHE A 29 -3.04 -17.90 -5.45
C PHE A 29 -3.11 -19.43 -5.53
N LYS A 30 -3.57 -19.99 -6.67
CA LYS A 30 -3.71 -21.45 -6.87
C LYS A 30 -2.47 -22.10 -7.46
N GLN A 31 -1.78 -21.40 -8.36
CA GLN A 31 -0.62 -21.93 -9.08
C GLN A 31 0.67 -21.68 -8.29
N GLN A 32 1.55 -22.67 -8.15
CA GLN A 32 2.83 -22.50 -7.45
C GLN A 32 3.93 -21.90 -8.34
N VAL A 33 3.85 -22.03 -9.67
CA VAL A 33 4.99 -21.83 -10.58
C VAL A 33 5.24 -20.36 -10.96
N THR A 34 4.19 -19.54 -11.06
CA THR A 34 4.31 -18.19 -11.61
C THR A 34 4.38 -17.13 -10.51
N ASN A 35 5.48 -16.35 -10.50
CA ASN A 35 5.71 -15.25 -9.56
C ASN A 35 5.33 -13.87 -10.13
N SER A 36 5.22 -13.75 -11.45
CA SER A 36 4.86 -12.51 -12.16
C SER A 36 3.91 -12.81 -13.32
N ASN A 37 2.85 -12.02 -13.49
CA ASN A 37 1.93 -12.15 -14.61
C ASN A 37 1.39 -10.78 -15.06
N ILE A 38 1.66 -10.40 -16.31
CA ILE A 38 1.15 -9.16 -16.90
C ILE A 38 -0.19 -9.44 -17.58
N VAL A 39 -1.20 -8.67 -17.19
CA VAL A 39 -2.58 -8.85 -17.65
C VAL A 39 -3.21 -7.52 -17.99
N THR A 40 -3.92 -7.48 -19.12
CA THR A 40 -4.78 -6.35 -19.45
C THR A 40 -6.17 -6.56 -18.87
N LEU A 41 -6.51 -5.75 -17.87
CA LEU A 41 -7.84 -5.72 -17.26
C LEU A 41 -8.77 -4.88 -18.14
N LYS A 42 -9.93 -5.46 -18.47
CA LYS A 42 -11.01 -4.77 -19.18
C LYS A 42 -12.13 -4.47 -18.18
N ALA A 43 -12.68 -3.25 -18.23
CA ALA A 43 -13.86 -2.89 -17.48
C ALA A 43 -15.10 -3.59 -18.08
N GLU A 44 -15.95 -4.17 -17.21
CA GLU A 44 -17.16 -4.89 -17.62
C GLU A 44 -18.39 -4.38 -16.86
N GLY A 45 -19.56 -4.51 -17.50
CA GLY A 45 -20.86 -4.17 -16.92
C GLY A 45 -20.95 -2.74 -16.38
N THR A 46 -21.41 -2.61 -15.14
CA THR A 46 -21.59 -1.32 -14.45
C THR A 46 -20.28 -0.53 -14.30
N VAL A 47 -19.14 -1.22 -14.21
CA VAL A 47 -17.82 -0.57 -14.11
C VAL A 47 -17.46 0.11 -15.43
N ASN A 48 -17.83 -0.48 -16.57
CA ASN A 48 -17.55 0.13 -17.87
C ASN A 48 -18.35 1.42 -18.07
N LYS A 49 -19.66 1.40 -17.76
CA LYS A 49 -20.51 2.60 -17.83
C LYS A 49 -19.94 3.76 -17.00
N LYS A 50 -19.56 3.47 -15.75
CA LYS A 50 -18.91 4.48 -14.88
C LYS A 50 -17.55 4.94 -15.40
N CYS A 51 -16.77 4.05 -16.01
CA CYS A 51 -15.51 4.45 -16.64
C CYS A 51 -15.77 5.42 -17.80
N GLN A 52 -16.78 5.17 -18.64
CA GLN A 52 -17.15 6.05 -19.75
C GLN A 52 -17.64 7.41 -19.25
N GLU A 53 -18.56 7.44 -18.27
CA GLU A 53 -19.08 8.66 -17.64
C GLU A 53 -17.96 9.54 -17.06
N LEU A 54 -16.93 8.92 -16.48
CA LEU A 54 -15.80 9.62 -15.86
C LEU A 54 -14.60 9.83 -16.82
N GLY A 55 -14.74 9.44 -18.09
CA GLY A 55 -13.67 9.48 -19.09
C GLY A 55 -12.41 8.72 -18.66
N LEU A 56 -12.57 7.58 -18.00
CA LEU A 56 -11.51 6.68 -17.54
C LEU A 56 -11.20 5.62 -18.60
N PRO A 57 -9.95 5.13 -18.65
CA PRO A 57 -9.59 4.06 -19.58
C PRO A 57 -10.37 2.78 -19.29
N GLU A 58 -11.00 2.23 -20.33
CA GLU A 58 -11.75 0.96 -20.26
C GLU A 58 -10.84 -0.27 -20.18
N LYS A 59 -9.58 -0.11 -20.60
CA LYS A 59 -8.55 -1.15 -20.55
C LYS A 59 -7.31 -0.59 -19.86
N ILE A 60 -6.80 -1.34 -18.90
CA ILE A 60 -5.53 -1.04 -18.23
C ILE A 60 -4.64 -2.28 -18.21
N THR A 61 -3.38 -2.11 -18.54
CA THR A 61 -2.38 -3.18 -18.40
C THR A 61 -1.72 -3.06 -17.04
N VAL A 62 -1.76 -4.15 -16.28
CA VAL A 62 -1.18 -4.22 -14.94
C VAL A 62 -0.38 -5.51 -14.80
N ARG A 63 0.56 -5.51 -13.88
CA ARG A 63 1.34 -6.68 -13.50
C ARG A 63 0.88 -7.17 -12.14
N PHE A 64 0.69 -8.47 -12.02
CA PHE A 64 0.47 -9.15 -10.75
C PHE A 64 1.77 -9.81 -10.31
N VAL A 65 2.14 -9.59 -9.05
CA VAL A 65 3.37 -10.12 -8.45
C VAL A 65 3.00 -10.94 -7.22
N LYS A 66 3.49 -12.15 -7.14
CA LYS A 66 3.34 -13.00 -5.95
C LYS A 66 4.53 -12.76 -5.02
N VAL A 67 4.24 -12.53 -3.74
CA VAL A 67 5.25 -12.38 -2.70
C VAL A 67 4.96 -13.34 -1.55
N ARG A 68 6.02 -13.91 -0.98
CA ARG A 68 5.93 -14.77 0.21
C ARG A 68 6.36 -13.97 1.44
N LEU A 69 5.46 -13.86 2.41
CA LEU A 69 5.72 -13.18 3.68
C LEU A 69 6.66 -14.02 4.56
N SER A 70 7.24 -13.38 5.58
CA SER A 70 8.03 -14.07 6.62
C SER A 70 7.21 -15.11 7.38
N THR A 71 5.89 -14.90 7.49
CA THR A 71 4.93 -15.87 8.08
C THR A 71 4.72 -17.13 7.23
N GLY A 72 5.29 -17.17 6.02
CA GLY A 72 5.08 -18.25 5.05
C GLY A 72 3.82 -18.08 4.20
N GLU A 73 2.96 -17.10 4.50
CA GLU A 73 1.77 -16.79 3.72
C GLU A 73 2.13 -16.20 2.35
N ILE A 74 1.29 -16.51 1.36
CA ILE A 74 1.40 -15.97 0.00
C ILE A 74 0.45 -14.80 -0.15
N GLU A 75 0.98 -13.68 -0.61
CA GLU A 75 0.22 -12.50 -1.00
C GLU A 75 0.41 -12.21 -2.50
N VAL A 76 -0.62 -11.65 -3.12
CA VAL A 76 -0.57 -11.23 -4.52
C VAL A 76 -0.79 -9.72 -4.60
N LEU A 77 0.17 -9.03 -5.19
CA LEU A 77 0.18 -7.60 -5.38
C LEU A 77 -0.16 -7.26 -6.84
N VAL A 78 -0.83 -6.14 -7.08
CA VAL A 78 -1.05 -5.55 -8.40
C VAL A 78 -0.24 -4.27 -8.52
N THR A 79 0.43 -4.08 -9.64
CA THR A 79 1.25 -2.88 -9.91
C THR A 79 1.13 -2.43 -11.35
N SER A 80 1.35 -1.13 -11.61
CA SER A 80 1.52 -0.59 -12.96
C SER A 80 2.97 -0.66 -13.47
N LEU A 81 3.91 -1.18 -12.67
CA LEU A 81 5.30 -1.39 -13.07
C LEU A 81 5.43 -2.69 -13.88
N LEU A 82 5.45 -2.57 -15.21
CA LEU A 82 5.39 -3.72 -16.13
C LEU A 82 6.75 -4.34 -16.44
N ASP A 83 7.85 -3.60 -16.32
CA ASP A 83 9.18 -4.09 -16.68
C ASP A 83 9.74 -5.07 -15.63
N GLU A 84 9.82 -6.35 -16.01
CA GLU A 84 10.29 -7.41 -15.12
C GLU A 84 11.80 -7.40 -14.90
N LYS A 85 12.58 -6.86 -15.86
CA LYS A 85 14.03 -6.77 -15.74
C LYS A 85 14.43 -5.63 -14.81
N LYS A 86 13.70 -4.51 -14.89
CA LYS A 86 13.92 -3.34 -14.03
C LYS A 86 13.33 -3.52 -12.63
N TYR A 87 12.16 -4.14 -12.50
CA TYR A 87 11.46 -4.28 -11.24
C TYR A 87 11.28 -5.76 -10.89
N LEU A 88 12.23 -6.32 -10.15
CA LEU A 88 12.18 -7.72 -9.73
C LEU A 88 11.06 -7.95 -8.70
N ALA A 89 10.49 -9.17 -8.71
CA ALA A 89 9.42 -9.55 -7.80
C ALA A 89 9.80 -9.39 -6.31
N LEU A 90 11.08 -9.58 -5.98
CA LEU A 90 11.61 -9.49 -4.62
C LEU A 90 11.42 -8.09 -4.00
N VAL A 91 11.61 -7.03 -4.79
CA VAL A 91 11.52 -5.63 -4.34
C VAL A 91 10.10 -5.29 -3.87
N PHE A 92 9.08 -5.95 -4.43
CA PHE A 92 7.69 -5.70 -4.04
C PHE A 92 7.37 -6.19 -2.62
N LYS A 93 8.13 -7.16 -2.09
CA LYS A 93 7.98 -7.59 -0.69
C LYS A 93 8.37 -6.46 0.26
N GLU A 94 9.55 -5.88 0.05
CA GLU A 94 10.06 -4.75 0.85
C GLU A 94 9.15 -3.53 0.70
N LEU A 95 8.77 -3.19 -0.53
CA LEU A 95 7.85 -2.08 -0.80
C LEU A 95 6.50 -2.27 -0.09
N TYR A 96 5.96 -3.49 -0.07
CA TYR A 96 4.72 -3.77 0.66
C TYR A 96 4.93 -3.72 2.18
N ASN A 97 6.10 -4.09 2.69
CA ASN A 97 6.44 -3.98 4.10
C ASN A 97 6.46 -2.52 4.59
N LEU A 98 6.94 -1.58 3.76
CA LEU A 98 6.91 -0.15 4.10
C LEU A 98 5.48 0.37 4.39
N ARG A 99 4.46 -0.22 3.76
CA ARG A 99 3.05 0.09 4.04
C ARG A 99 2.64 -0.30 5.46
N TRP A 100 3.15 -1.43 5.95
CA TRP A 100 2.84 -1.91 7.31
C TRP A 100 3.34 -0.92 8.37
N GLY A 101 4.49 -0.28 8.14
CA GLY A 101 4.99 0.79 9.01
C GLY A 101 3.96 1.91 9.23
N VAL A 102 3.21 2.28 8.18
CA VAL A 102 2.14 3.29 8.28
C VAL A 102 0.96 2.79 9.13
N GLU A 103 0.55 1.53 8.97
CA GLU A 103 -0.53 0.94 9.78
C GLU A 103 -0.13 0.85 11.26
N CYS A 104 1.10 0.44 11.55
CA CYS A 104 1.65 0.45 12.89
C CYS A 104 1.63 1.84 13.51
N PHE A 105 2.02 2.87 12.74
CA PHE A 105 1.97 4.25 13.21
C PHE A 105 0.54 4.70 13.52
N PHE A 106 -0.45 4.35 12.69
CA PHE A 106 -1.85 4.64 13.01
C PHE A 106 -2.33 3.94 14.28
N CYS A 107 -1.89 2.70 14.53
CA CYS A 107 -2.18 2.02 15.80
C CYS A 107 -1.55 2.77 16.99
N VAL A 108 -0.29 3.20 16.88
CA VAL A 108 0.37 3.99 17.93
C VAL A 108 -0.38 5.28 18.21
N ILE A 109 -0.72 6.04 17.18
CA ILE A 109 -1.41 7.32 17.34
C ILE A 109 -2.80 7.14 17.98
N LYS A 110 -3.55 6.11 17.58
CA LYS A 110 -4.89 5.87 18.12
C LYS A 110 -4.84 5.31 19.55
N GLU A 111 -4.02 4.30 19.79
CA GLU A 111 -4.05 3.57 21.06
C GLU A 111 -3.17 4.20 22.14
N ARG A 112 -1.97 4.67 21.78
CA ARG A 112 -1.01 5.22 22.74
C ARG A 112 -1.15 6.72 22.91
N VAL A 113 -1.20 7.44 21.78
CA VAL A 113 -1.28 8.91 21.80
C VAL A 113 -2.73 9.39 21.98
N LYS A 114 -3.72 8.56 21.62
CA LYS A 114 -5.16 8.85 21.74
C LYS A 114 -5.54 10.13 21.01
N ILE A 115 -5.18 10.23 19.73
CA ILE A 115 -5.46 11.41 18.89
C ILE A 115 -6.95 11.77 18.79
N ASP A 116 -7.82 10.83 19.09
CA ASP A 116 -9.28 10.96 19.10
C ASP A 116 -9.83 11.49 20.43
N ASN A 117 -8.98 11.66 21.46
CA ASN A 117 -9.34 12.22 22.75
C ASN A 117 -9.22 13.76 22.75
N PHE A 118 -10.16 14.42 22.08
CA PHE A 118 -10.17 15.87 21.94
C PHE A 118 -10.53 16.63 23.23
N THR A 119 -9.88 17.76 23.43
CA THR A 119 -10.08 18.67 24.56
C THR A 119 -11.34 19.51 24.45
N GLY A 120 -11.88 19.68 23.23
CA GLY A 120 -13.04 20.51 22.94
C GLY A 120 -13.98 19.92 21.90
N LYS A 121 -15.23 20.40 21.90
CA LYS A 121 -16.29 19.93 20.99
C LYS A 121 -16.43 20.77 19.71
N THR A 122 -15.70 21.88 19.62
CA THR A 122 -15.75 22.74 18.43
C THR A 122 -14.87 22.17 17.32
N VAL A 123 -15.24 22.44 16.07
CA VAL A 123 -14.43 22.04 14.89
C VAL A 123 -13.02 22.60 14.97
N ILE A 124 -12.85 23.80 15.53
CA ILE A 124 -11.53 24.45 15.67
C ILE A 124 -10.69 23.70 16.69
N SER A 125 -11.24 23.40 17.87
CA SER A 125 -10.53 22.64 18.91
C SER A 125 -10.10 21.25 18.40
N VAL A 126 -11.01 20.52 17.73
CA VAL A 126 -10.69 19.21 17.13
C VAL A 126 -9.53 19.30 16.13
N LYS A 127 -9.55 20.32 15.25
CA LYS A 127 -8.46 20.52 14.29
C LYS A 127 -7.14 20.86 15.00
N GLN A 128 -7.17 21.75 15.99
CA GLN A 128 -5.98 22.15 16.74
C GLN A 128 -5.34 20.95 17.43
N ASP A 129 -6.12 20.17 18.17
CA ASP A 129 -5.64 18.97 18.88
C ASP A 129 -5.06 17.94 17.91
N PHE A 130 -5.73 17.70 16.78
CA PHE A 130 -5.24 16.80 15.74
C PHE A 130 -3.89 17.26 15.17
N PHE A 131 -3.80 18.53 14.73
CA PHE A 131 -2.58 19.04 14.12
C PHE A 131 -1.42 19.14 15.12
N ALA A 132 -1.68 19.55 16.37
CA ALA A 132 -0.68 19.59 17.42
C ALA A 132 -0.13 18.19 17.72
N THR A 133 -1.01 17.18 17.82
CA THR A 133 -0.61 15.79 18.04
C THR A 133 0.24 15.24 16.90
N MET A 134 -0.18 15.48 15.65
CA MET A 134 0.59 15.05 14.47
C MET A 134 1.94 15.75 14.37
N PHE A 135 2.02 17.04 14.74
CA PHE A 135 3.27 17.78 14.76
C PHE A 135 4.23 17.26 15.83
N ILE A 136 3.74 17.06 17.06
CA ILE A 136 4.55 16.58 18.19
C ILE A 136 5.07 15.17 17.91
N THR A 137 4.24 14.28 17.38
CA THR A 137 4.69 12.92 17.00
C THR A 137 5.77 12.96 15.91
N GLY A 138 5.61 13.82 14.90
CA GLY A 138 6.65 14.02 13.88
C GLY A 138 7.96 14.60 14.45
N LEU A 139 7.86 15.57 15.36
CA LEU A 139 9.01 16.18 16.01
C LEU A 139 9.74 15.17 16.92
N GLU A 140 9.00 14.41 17.72
CA GLU A 140 9.53 13.33 18.55
C GLU A 140 10.32 12.34 17.69
N SER A 141 9.73 11.86 16.59
CA SER A 141 10.39 10.91 15.69
C SER A 141 11.67 11.46 15.05
N LEU A 142 11.80 12.78 14.87
CA LEU A 142 13.05 13.40 14.40
C LEU A 142 14.11 13.47 15.50
N LEU A 143 13.71 13.77 16.73
CA LEU A 143 14.61 13.87 17.89
C LEU A 143 15.12 12.51 18.36
N THR A 144 14.28 11.47 18.30
CA THR A 144 14.63 10.11 18.75
C THR A 144 15.35 9.28 17.69
N LYS A 145 15.29 9.67 16.41
CA LYS A 145 15.90 8.94 15.28
C LYS A 145 17.36 8.53 15.51
N ALA A 146 18.18 9.44 16.06
CA ALA A 146 19.59 9.17 16.30
C ALA A 146 19.81 8.10 17.38
N ALA A 147 19.03 8.15 18.45
CA ALA A 147 19.07 7.15 19.53
C ALA A 147 18.51 5.80 19.05
N ASP A 148 17.39 5.81 18.33
CA ASP A 148 16.79 4.59 17.77
C ASP A 148 17.74 3.84 16.84
N SER A 149 18.54 4.58 16.05
CA SER A 149 19.53 4.00 15.14
C SER A 149 20.65 3.25 15.89
N GLN A 150 20.91 3.58 17.15
CA GLN A 150 21.92 2.90 17.99
C GLN A 150 21.37 1.67 18.71
N LEU A 151 20.05 1.53 18.81
CA LEU A 151 19.38 0.39 19.46
C LEU A 151 19.17 -0.79 18.50
N VAL A 152 19.30 -0.58 17.19
CA VAL A 152 19.29 -1.67 16.21
C VAL A 152 20.69 -2.28 16.18
N PRO A 153 20.89 -3.54 16.63
CA PRO A 153 22.19 -4.17 16.52
C PRO A 153 22.62 -4.22 15.05
N GLU A 154 23.89 -3.89 14.77
CA GLU A 154 24.52 -4.17 13.47
C GLU A 154 24.33 -5.67 13.18
N ILE A 155 23.38 -6.02 12.32
CA ILE A 155 23.29 -7.37 11.78
C ILE A 155 24.47 -7.48 10.81
N GLN A 156 25.59 -7.99 11.30
CA GLN A 156 26.68 -8.45 10.45
C GLN A 156 26.14 -9.61 9.59
N PRO A 157 26.20 -9.52 8.24
CA PRO A 157 25.89 -10.66 7.40
C PRO A 157 27.03 -11.68 7.54
N GLU A 158 26.74 -12.81 8.19
CA GLU A 158 27.52 -14.05 8.00
C GLU A 158 27.27 -14.64 6.60
#